data_AF-A0A382WUX0-F1
#
_entry.id   AF-A0A382WUX0-F1
#
_cell.length_a   1.000
_cell.length_b   1.000
_cell.length_c   1.000
_cell.angle_alpha   90.00
_cell.angle_beta   90.00
_cell.angle_gamma   90.00
#
_symmetry.space_group_name_H-M   'P 1'
#
loop_
_entity.id
_entity.type
_entity.pdbx_description
1 polymer ?
#
loop_
_entity_poly.entity_id
_entity_poly.type
_entity_poly.pdbx_seq_one_letter_code
_entity_poly.pdbx_strand_id
1 'polypeptide(L)'
;MSSVKPFEFNNLPSLTKAQADVLQAVSTYLSHRPFAPDFRETLAGLLEKLLKEKVKLSALEIRPTTASQVRGMIPDRGCFVFIGVAPTPSKILVDIDPGMSALTIERLLGGMGSGDR
;
A
#
# COMPACT_ATOMS: atom_id res chain seq x y z
N MET A 1 -14.13 -3.94 47.87
CA MET A 1 -14.09 -4.84 46.70
C MET A 1 -14.63 -4.07 45.51
N SER A 2 -13.74 -3.62 44.61
CA SER A 2 -14.11 -2.85 43.42
C SER A 2 -14.81 -3.76 42.41
N SER A 3 -16.13 -3.61 42.29
CA SER A 3 -16.94 -4.27 41.27
C SER A 3 -16.49 -3.79 39.89
N VAL A 4 -15.84 -4.67 39.14
CA VAL A 4 -15.51 -4.44 37.74
C VAL A 4 -16.82 -4.56 36.96
N LYS A 5 -17.32 -3.45 36.41
CA LYS A 5 -18.48 -3.50 35.52
C LYS A 5 -18.13 -4.34 34.29
N PRO A 6 -18.96 -5.31 33.89
CA PRO A 6 -18.74 -6.07 32.67
C PRO A 6 -18.70 -5.11 31.48
N PHE A 7 -17.69 -5.27 30.63
CA PHE A 7 -17.52 -4.46 29.43
C PHE A 7 -18.54 -4.94 28.38
N GLU A 8 -19.47 -4.08 28.00
CA GLU A 8 -20.42 -4.36 26.94
C GLU A 8 -19.77 -4.06 25.58
N PHE A 9 -19.56 -5.11 24.78
CA PHE A 9 -19.05 -4.99 23.43
C PHE A 9 -20.13 -4.46 22.48
N ASN A 10 -20.36 -3.16 22.50
CA ASN A 10 -21.26 -2.48 21.58
C ASN A 10 -20.53 -2.20 20.25
N ASN A 11 -21.19 -2.44 19.10
CA ASN A 11 -20.71 -2.21 17.72
C ASN A 11 -19.63 -3.15 17.16
N LEU A 12 -19.48 -4.38 17.67
CA LEU A 12 -18.66 -5.36 16.97
C LEU A 12 -19.42 -5.98 15.78
N PRO A 13 -18.80 -6.11 14.59
CA PRO A 13 -19.39 -6.87 13.50
C PRO A 13 -19.64 -8.32 13.97
N SER A 14 -20.88 -8.80 13.83
CA SER A 14 -21.22 -10.17 14.19
C SER A 14 -20.59 -11.14 13.19
N LEU A 15 -19.41 -11.65 13.52
CA LEU A 15 -18.72 -12.65 12.73
C LEU A 15 -19.00 -14.04 13.31
N THR A 16 -19.24 -15.02 12.44
CA THR A 16 -19.23 -16.42 12.85
C THR A 16 -17.80 -16.85 13.19
N LYS A 17 -17.64 -17.88 14.02
CA LYS A 17 -16.32 -18.42 14.37
C LYS A 17 -15.47 -18.75 13.12
N ALA A 18 -16.10 -19.37 12.13
CA ALA A 18 -15.44 -19.69 10.85
C ALA A 18 -14.98 -18.43 10.09
N GLN A 19 -15.77 -17.35 10.10
CA GLN A 19 -15.37 -16.09 9.48
C GLN A 19 -14.21 -15.42 10.22
N ALA A 20 -14.22 -15.47 11.56
CA ALA A 20 -13.13 -14.95 12.37
C ALA A 20 -11.81 -15.72 12.13
N ASP A 21 -11.88 -17.06 12.09
CA ASP A 21 -10.73 -17.92 11.83
C ASP A 21 -10.14 -17.66 10.44
N VAL A 22 -10.99 -17.51 9.41
CA VAL A 22 -10.56 -17.15 8.05
C VAL A 22 -9.92 -15.76 7.99
N LEU A 23 -10.53 -14.76 8.62
CA LEU A 23 -9.97 -13.40 8.66
C LEU A 23 -8.60 -13.38 9.36
N GLN A 24 -8.44 -14.14 10.45
CA GLN A 24 -7.17 -14.25 11.15
C GLN A 24 -6.10 -14.94 10.30
N ALA A 25 -6.46 -16.04 9.60
CA ALA A 25 -5.56 -16.75 8.71
C ALA A 25 -5.09 -15.87 7.54
N VAL A 26 -6.02 -15.14 6.91
CA VAL A 26 -5.72 -14.21 5.82
C VAL A 26 -4.84 -13.07 6.29
N SER A 27 -5.16 -12.45 7.44
CA SER A 27 -4.35 -11.37 8.03
C SER A 27 -2.91 -11.83 8.32
N THR A 28 -2.76 -13.01 8.91
CA THR A 28 -1.45 -13.61 9.21
C THR A 28 -0.66 -13.89 7.93
N TYR A 29 -1.29 -14.49 6.91
CA TYR A 29 -0.63 -14.76 5.63
C TYR A 29 -0.15 -13.49 4.94
N LEU A 30 -1.01 -12.46 4.86
CA LEU A 30 -0.67 -11.17 4.25
C LEU A 30 0.44 -10.44 4.99
N SER A 31 0.57 -10.63 6.31
CA SER A 31 1.66 -10.05 7.10
C SER A 31 3.04 -10.59 6.70
N HIS A 32 3.12 -11.85 6.25
CA HIS A 32 4.37 -12.49 5.83
C HIS A 32 4.61 -12.40 4.31
N ARG A 33 3.55 -12.37 3.50
CA ARG A 33 3.61 -12.26 2.05
C ARG A 33 2.63 -11.20 1.54
N PRO A 34 2.99 -9.90 1.69
CA PRO A 34 2.11 -8.80 1.30
C PRO A 34 1.97 -8.67 -0.22
N PHE A 35 2.91 -9.21 -1.00
CA PHE A 35 2.91 -9.17 -2.46
C PHE A 35 2.99 -10.56 -3.05
N ALA A 36 2.37 -10.73 -4.22
CA ALA A 36 2.56 -11.92 -5.04
C ALA A 36 4.02 -12.00 -5.55
N PRO A 37 4.57 -13.21 -5.80
CA PRO A 37 5.95 -13.39 -6.24
C PRO A 37 6.31 -12.60 -7.53
N ASP A 38 5.35 -12.45 -8.43
CA ASP A 38 5.43 -11.79 -9.74
C ASP A 38 4.99 -10.32 -9.73
N PHE A 39 4.65 -9.77 -8.57
CA PHE A 39 4.14 -8.41 -8.44
C PHE A 39 5.05 -7.36 -9.08
N ARG A 40 6.37 -7.49 -8.87
CA ARG A 40 7.36 -6.54 -9.43
C ARG A 40 7.43 -6.60 -10.94
N GLU A 41 7.44 -7.80 -11.50
CA GLU A 41 7.52 -8.01 -12.95
C GLU A 41 6.27 -7.48 -13.64
N THR A 42 5.11 -7.73 -13.02
CA THR A 42 3.83 -7.23 -13.50
C THR A 42 3.76 -5.70 -13.41
N LEU A 43 4.17 -5.12 -12.29
CA LEU A 43 4.19 -3.66 -12.13
C LEU A 43 5.17 -3.00 -13.12
N ALA A 44 6.38 -3.55 -13.26
CA ALA A 44 7.35 -3.07 -14.23
C ALA A 44 6.78 -3.13 -15.65
N GLY A 45 6.27 -4.28 -16.10
CA GLY A 45 5.70 -4.43 -17.44
C GLY A 45 4.52 -3.49 -17.71
N LEU A 46 3.68 -3.21 -16.70
CA LEU A 46 2.61 -2.21 -16.81
C LEU A 46 3.17 -0.80 -16.99
N LEU A 47 4.16 -0.41 -16.18
CA LEU A 47 4.82 0.89 -16.30
C LEU A 47 5.53 1.04 -17.64
N GLU A 48 6.22 0.01 -18.14
CA GLU A 48 6.87 0.04 -19.45
C GLU A 48 5.85 0.25 -20.58
N LYS A 49 4.69 -0.42 -20.50
CA LYS A 49 3.62 -0.28 -21.48
C LYS A 49 3.04 1.14 -21.51
N LEU A 50 2.90 1.77 -20.34
CA LEU A 50 2.33 3.11 -20.17
C LEU A 50 3.34 4.21 -20.55
N LEU A 51 4.57 4.09 -20.05
CA LEU A 51 5.64 5.09 -20.22
C LEU A 51 6.43 4.93 -21.52
N LYS A 52 6.25 3.81 -22.26
CA LYS A 52 6.97 3.47 -23.49
C LYS A 52 8.49 3.40 -23.34
N GLU A 53 8.96 3.12 -22.14
CA GLU A 53 10.39 2.95 -21.83
C GLU A 53 10.64 1.75 -20.94
N LYS A 54 11.90 1.30 -20.89
CA LYS A 54 12.32 0.21 -20.01
C LYS A 54 12.33 0.69 -18.56
N VAL A 55 11.64 -0.05 -17.69
CA VAL A 55 11.49 0.29 -16.27
C VAL A 55 12.13 -0.82 -15.45
N LYS A 56 13.14 -0.47 -14.67
CA LYS A 56 13.79 -1.39 -13.74
C LYS A 56 13.43 -1.02 -12.31
N LEU A 57 12.63 -1.86 -11.67
CA LEU A 57 12.33 -1.73 -10.24
C LEU A 57 13.48 -2.37 -9.44
N SER A 58 14.23 -1.55 -8.70
CA SER A 58 15.27 -2.01 -7.77
C SER A 58 14.65 -2.64 -6.50
N ALA A 59 15.50 -3.25 -5.66
CA ALA A 59 15.10 -4.10 -4.53
C ALA A 59 13.95 -3.53 -3.69
N LEU A 60 12.96 -4.38 -3.39
CA LEU A 60 11.93 -4.06 -2.41
C LEU A 60 12.49 -4.37 -1.02
N GLU A 61 12.42 -3.37 -0.17
CA GLU A 61 12.73 -3.50 1.24
C GLU A 61 11.43 -3.56 2.03
N ILE A 62 11.23 -4.64 2.79
CA ILE A 62 10.07 -4.80 3.65
C ILE A 62 10.54 -4.52 5.08
N ARG A 63 10.02 -3.45 5.68
CA ARG A 63 10.29 -3.11 7.08
C ARG A 63 8.98 -2.99 7.85
N PRO A 64 8.81 -3.73 8.97
CA PRO A 64 7.71 -3.49 9.88
C PRO A 64 7.85 -2.08 10.46
N THR A 65 6.82 -1.26 10.30
CA THR A 65 6.87 0.17 10.63
C THR A 65 5.58 0.57 11.34
N THR A 66 5.70 1.45 12.35
CA THR A 66 4.55 1.98 13.09
C THR A 66 3.98 3.23 12.42
N ALA A 67 2.72 3.58 12.71
CA ALA A 67 2.07 4.76 12.11
C ALA A 67 2.81 6.08 12.39
N SER A 68 3.43 6.23 13.57
CA SER A 68 4.24 7.41 13.92
C SER A 68 5.52 7.50 13.08
N GLN A 69 6.18 6.37 12.82
CA GLN A 69 7.35 6.30 11.95
C GLN A 69 6.99 6.59 10.50
N VAL A 70 5.88 6.04 10.00
CA VAL A 70 5.40 6.32 8.63
C VAL A 70 5.17 7.82 8.44
N ARG A 71 4.56 8.51 9.41
CA ARG A 71 4.36 9.97 9.33
C ARG A 71 5.67 10.75 9.22
N GLY A 72 6.75 10.27 9.85
CA GLY A 72 8.07 10.88 9.74
C GLY A 72 8.83 10.56 8.45
N MET A 73 8.41 9.54 7.70
CA MET A 73 9.00 9.15 6.42
C MET A 73 8.32 9.82 5.23
N ILE A 74 7.04 10.21 5.39
CA ILE A 74 6.25 10.83 4.34
C ILE A 74 6.69 12.29 4.15
N PRO A 75 7.02 12.73 2.92
CA PRO A 75 7.35 14.13 2.65
C PRO A 75 6.12 15.03 2.84
N ASP A 76 6.34 16.29 3.21
CA ASP A 76 5.26 17.29 3.38
C ASP A 76 4.44 17.52 2.10
N ARG A 77 5.04 17.25 0.94
CA ARG A 77 4.39 17.31 -0.38
C ARG A 77 4.82 16.09 -1.19
N GLY A 78 3.85 15.32 -1.65
CA GLY A 78 4.06 14.08 -2.40
C GLY A 78 2.83 13.70 -3.20
N CYS A 79 2.98 12.73 -4.09
CA CYS A 79 1.85 12.13 -4.79
C CYS A 79 1.39 10.90 -4.02
N PHE A 80 0.26 11.01 -3.32
CA PHE A 80 -0.25 9.95 -2.46
C PHE A 80 -1.52 9.33 -3.05
N VAL A 81 -1.55 8.01 -3.10
CA VAL A 81 -2.72 7.24 -3.55
C VAL A 81 -3.10 6.24 -2.46
N PHE A 82 -4.38 6.23 -2.07
CA PHE A 82 -4.93 5.23 -1.15
C PHE A 82 -5.69 4.17 -1.94
N ILE A 83 -5.26 2.92 -1.80
CA ILE A 83 -5.88 1.76 -2.43
C ILE A 83 -6.55 0.94 -1.34
N GLY A 84 -7.86 0.73 -1.43
CA GLY A 84 -8.59 -0.16 -0.51
C GLY A 84 -8.29 -1.63 -0.84
N VAL A 85 -8.07 -2.46 0.18
CA VAL A 85 -7.78 -3.89 0.01
C VAL A 85 -8.96 -4.73 0.45
N ALA A 86 -9.87 -5.01 -0.48
CA ALA A 86 -10.95 -5.96 -0.22
C ALA A 86 -10.38 -7.37 0.04
N PRO A 87 -11.00 -8.18 0.93
CA PRO A 87 -12.21 -7.92 1.70
C PRO A 87 -11.97 -7.19 3.04
N THR A 88 -10.74 -6.77 3.33
CA THR A 88 -10.38 -6.12 4.59
C THR A 88 -10.67 -4.61 4.57
N PRO A 89 -10.88 -3.97 5.73
CA PRO A 89 -10.94 -2.51 5.80
C PRO A 89 -9.56 -1.84 5.64
N SER A 90 -8.50 -2.64 5.46
CA SER A 90 -7.13 -2.16 5.29
C SER A 90 -6.97 -1.34 4.02
N LYS A 91 -6.09 -0.34 4.09
CA LYS A 91 -5.74 0.54 2.98
C LYS A 91 -4.24 0.45 2.74
N ILE A 92 -3.83 0.41 1.49
CA ILE A 92 -2.44 0.58 1.06
C ILE A 92 -2.27 2.05 0.72
N LEU A 93 -1.29 2.69 1.36
CA LEU A 93 -0.80 3.98 0.95
C LEU A 93 0.35 3.76 -0.03
N VAL A 94 0.21 4.30 -1.23
CA VAL A 94 1.27 4.39 -2.23
C VAL A 94 1.74 5.83 -2.25
N ASP A 95 3.02 6.03 -1.96
CA ASP A 95 3.70 7.31 -2.12
C ASP A 95 4.58 7.22 -3.37
N ILE A 96 4.42 8.18 -4.27
CA ILE A 96 5.23 8.32 -5.47
C ILE A 96 6.01 9.62 -5.34
N ASP A 97 7.33 9.51 -5.50
CA ASP A 97 8.24 10.65 -5.52
C ASP A 97 7.72 11.74 -6.49
N PRO A 98 7.72 13.02 -6.10
CA PRO A 98 7.28 14.12 -6.95
C PRO A 98 7.98 14.20 -8.32
N GLY A 99 9.29 13.91 -8.38
CA GLY A 99 10.06 13.90 -9.61
C GLY A 99 9.63 12.77 -10.54
N MET A 100 9.44 11.57 -9.99
CA MET A 100 8.88 10.43 -10.74
C MET A 100 7.46 10.69 -11.21
N SER A 101 6.65 11.34 -10.38
CA SER A 101 5.27 11.71 -10.71
C SER A 101 5.24 12.71 -11.86
N ALA A 102 6.07 13.75 -11.82
CA ALA A 102 6.17 14.75 -12.88
C ALA A 102 6.61 14.11 -14.21
N LEU A 103 7.67 13.29 -14.20
CA LEU A 103 8.14 12.57 -15.38
C LEU A 103 7.04 11.66 -15.96
N THR A 104 6.33 10.94 -15.09
CA THR A 104 5.23 10.05 -15.49
C THR A 104 4.09 10.82 -16.14
N ILE A 105 3.66 11.94 -15.53
CA ILE A 105 2.59 12.79 -16.06
C ILE A 105 3.00 13.37 -17.42
N GLU A 106 4.21 13.91 -17.53
CA GLU A 106 4.69 14.54 -18.76
C GLU A 106 4.68 13.55 -19.93
N ARG A 107 5.14 12.32 -19.69
CA ARG A 107 5.14 11.28 -20.72
C ARG A 107 3.77 10.75 -21.07
N LEU A 108 2.90 10.60 -20.09
CA LEU A 108 1.51 10.22 -20.35
C LEU A 108 0.78 11.27 -21.20
N LEU A 109 1.19 12.53 -21.12
CA LEU A 109 0.69 13.64 -21.94
C LEU A 109 1.45 13.82 -23.26
N GLY A 110 2.45 12.99 -23.56
CA GLY A 110 3.22 13.03 -24.81
C GLY A 110 4.43 13.98 -24.81
N GLY A 111 4.86 14.48 -23.66
CA GLY A 111 6.09 15.26 -23.52
C GLY A 111 7.35 14.40 -23.55
N MET A 112 8.48 15.00 -23.93
CA MET A 112 9.75 14.29 -24.13
C MET A 112 10.58 14.12 -22.84
N GLY A 113 10.10 14.57 -21.68
CA GLY A 113 10.84 14.40 -20.42
C GLY A 113 12.12 15.22 -20.37
N SER A 114 12.17 16.35 -21.08
CA SER A 114 13.27 17.31 -21.03
C SER A 114 13.13 18.20 -19.80
N GLY A 115 13.13 17.58 -18.62
CA GLY A 115 13.40 18.25 -17.37
C GLY A 115 14.91 18.30 -17.19
N ASP A 116 15.58 19.25 -17.85
CA ASP A 116 16.93 19.66 -17.48
C ASP A 116 16.92 19.99 -15.98
N ARG A 117 17.56 19.13 -15.18
CA ARG A 117 18.21 19.41 -13.89
C ARG A 117 18.97 18.19 -13.38
#